data_AF-B2JAV1-F1
#
_entry.id   AF-B2JAV1-F1
#
_cell.length_a   1.000
_cell.length_b   1.000
_cell.length_c   1.000
_cell.angle_alpha   90.00
_cell.angle_beta   90.00
_cell.angle_gamma   90.00
#
_symmetry.space_group_name_H-M   'P 1'
#
loop_
_entity.id
_entity.type
_entity.pdbx_description
1 polymer ?
#
loop_
_entity_poly.entity_id
_entity_poly.type
_entity_poly.pdbx_seq_one_letter_code
_entity_poly.pdbx_strand_id
1 'polypeptide(L)'
;MKTNISQLVAINVSTLFVVMLGVGICAPVGAVDFKPAQKLADVTRFNQANQYTFTDPIRTTQIVFFPQAPGPVRVDDPPGASQLTYQGPEGEFTFRGKAIRKQNSPLGLLITVTLKPNADQGELQLTLVLPTVNLQNGQKQEFDTVAIKTRGLGFVVNRAGAELTYLTLPFKGAAESVILPL
;
A
#
# COMPACT_ATOMS: atom_id res chain seq x y z
N MET A 1 -23.68 -23.11 -40.59
CA MET A 1 -24.45 -22.83 -39.37
C MET A 1 -23.82 -21.59 -38.72
N LYS A 2 -24.58 -20.48 -38.68
CA LYS A 2 -24.44 -19.20 -37.93
C LYS A 2 -23.06 -18.71 -37.41
N THR A 3 -22.52 -17.74 -38.16
CA THR A 3 -22.03 -16.38 -37.79
C THR A 3 -21.78 -16.00 -36.32
N ASN A 4 -20.59 -15.45 -35.99
CA ASN A 4 -20.33 -13.98 -35.96
C ASN A 4 -18.90 -13.59 -35.55
N ILE A 5 -18.46 -12.49 -36.16
CA ILE A 5 -17.16 -11.80 -36.10
C ILE A 5 -17.24 -10.70 -35.03
N SER A 6 -16.13 -10.38 -34.35
CA SER A 6 -15.77 -9.00 -33.96
C SER A 6 -14.31 -8.91 -33.47
N GLN A 7 -13.44 -8.31 -34.29
CA GLN A 7 -12.24 -7.60 -33.85
C GLN A 7 -12.59 -6.12 -33.55
N LEU A 8 -11.87 -5.46 -32.65
CA LEU A 8 -11.47 -4.04 -32.71
C LEU A 8 -10.45 -3.79 -31.58
N VAL A 9 -9.15 -3.69 -31.84
CA VAL A 9 -8.37 -2.48 -32.25
C VAL A 9 -8.53 -1.31 -31.28
N ALA A 10 -7.42 -1.00 -30.59
CA ALA A 10 -7.22 0.22 -29.81
C ALA A 10 -7.04 1.44 -30.74
N ILE A 11 -7.68 2.56 -30.43
CA ILE A 11 -7.36 3.86 -31.05
C ILE A 11 -7.38 4.97 -29.99
N ASN A 12 -6.28 5.71 -30.00
CA ASN A 12 -5.90 6.89 -29.24
C ASN A 12 -6.62 8.13 -29.81
N VAL A 13 -7.20 9.00 -28.99
CA VAL A 13 -7.82 10.26 -29.45
C VAL A 13 -7.45 11.35 -28.45
N SER A 14 -6.34 12.08 -28.68
CA SER A 14 -6.28 13.37 -29.38
C SER A 14 -7.36 14.38 -28.98
N THR A 15 -6.94 15.36 -28.18
CA THR A 15 -7.70 16.54 -27.77
C THR A 15 -7.93 17.46 -28.96
N LEU A 16 -9.20 17.63 -29.37
CA LEU A 16 -9.61 18.62 -30.37
C LEU A 16 -10.44 19.71 -29.66
N PHE A 17 -9.94 20.95 -29.65
CA PHE A 17 -10.71 22.14 -29.26
C PHE A 17 -11.71 22.46 -30.37
N VAL A 18 -13.01 22.48 -30.06
CA VAL A 18 -14.04 23.01 -30.96
C VAL A 18 -14.64 24.26 -30.32
N VAL A 19 -14.56 25.35 -31.09
CA VAL A 19 -15.13 26.67 -30.81
C VAL A 19 -16.65 26.62 -30.99
N MET A 20 -17.37 27.13 -29.99
CA MET A 20 -18.82 27.37 -30.01
C MET A 20 -19.16 28.63 -30.82
N LEU A 21 -20.23 28.60 -31.62
CA LEU A 21 -21.28 29.63 -31.70
C LEU A 21 -22.37 29.20 -32.72
N GLY A 22 -23.63 29.09 -32.27
CA GLY A 22 -24.79 28.91 -33.16
C GLY A 22 -26.06 28.46 -32.43
N VAL A 23 -27.12 29.27 -32.52
CA VAL A 23 -28.36 29.26 -31.72
C VAL A 23 -29.44 28.35 -32.35
N GLY A 24 -30.29 27.68 -31.54
CA GLY A 24 -31.55 27.12 -32.04
C GLY A 24 -32.28 26.06 -31.19
N ILE A 25 -33.21 26.51 -30.34
CA ILE A 25 -34.55 25.97 -29.96
C ILE A 25 -34.73 24.48 -29.57
N CYS A 26 -35.47 24.30 -28.45
CA CYS A 26 -36.45 23.24 -28.11
C CYS A 26 -36.10 22.39 -26.86
N ALA A 27 -36.95 22.47 -25.84
CA ALA A 27 -37.02 21.55 -24.69
C ALA A 27 -38.36 20.77 -24.79
N PRO A 28 -38.68 19.73 -23.97
CA PRO A 28 -37.92 19.13 -22.86
C PRO A 28 -37.94 17.58 -22.83
N VAL A 29 -36.84 16.91 -22.48
CA VAL A 29 -36.90 15.52 -21.96
C VAL A 29 -35.86 15.36 -20.87
N GLY A 30 -36.28 14.86 -19.71
CA GLY A 30 -35.54 14.86 -18.45
C GLY A 30 -34.13 14.29 -18.55
N ALA A 31 -33.15 15.09 -18.16
CA ALA A 31 -31.85 14.58 -17.77
C ALA A 31 -31.99 14.04 -16.34
N VAL A 32 -32.17 12.71 -16.23
CA VAL A 32 -31.77 12.02 -15.00
C VAL A 32 -30.25 12.18 -14.93
N ASP A 33 -29.80 12.99 -13.98
CA ASP A 33 -28.38 13.17 -13.66
C ASP A 33 -27.85 11.85 -13.08
N PHE A 34 -27.53 10.92 -13.97
CA PHE A 34 -26.69 9.82 -13.61
C PHE A 34 -25.28 10.39 -13.47
N LYS A 35 -24.89 10.62 -12.21
CA LYS A 35 -23.50 10.82 -11.80
C LYS A 35 -22.91 9.47 -11.33
N PRO A 36 -22.57 8.52 -12.24
CA PRO A 36 -22.03 7.22 -11.85
C PRO A 36 -20.57 7.31 -11.38
N ALA A 37 -19.84 8.37 -11.72
CA ALA A 37 -18.41 8.46 -11.45
C ALA A 37 -18.08 8.63 -9.95
N GLN A 38 -18.95 9.27 -9.17
CA GLN A 38 -18.71 9.43 -7.73
C GLN A 38 -19.05 8.15 -6.94
N LYS A 39 -20.12 7.44 -7.34
CA LYS A 39 -20.51 6.17 -6.70
C LYS A 39 -19.46 5.07 -6.93
N LEU A 40 -18.81 5.05 -8.09
CA LEU A 40 -17.73 4.10 -8.36
C LEU A 40 -16.49 4.38 -7.51
N ALA A 41 -16.12 5.65 -7.34
CA ALA A 41 -14.98 6.05 -6.52
C ALA A 41 -15.21 5.77 -5.03
N ASP A 42 -16.45 5.94 -4.55
CA ASP A 42 -16.84 5.70 -3.17
C ASP A 42 -16.82 4.19 -2.83
N VAL A 43 -17.40 3.35 -3.70
CA VAL A 43 -17.36 1.87 -3.55
C VAL A 43 -15.93 1.32 -3.62
N THR A 44 -15.04 1.97 -4.38
CA THR A 44 -13.63 1.55 -4.48
C THR A 44 -12.85 1.79 -3.19
N ARG A 45 -13.20 2.83 -2.41
CA ARG A 45 -12.55 3.12 -1.12
C ARG A 45 -12.94 2.13 -0.02
N PHE A 46 -14.18 1.66 0.00
CA PHE A 46 -14.64 0.65 0.97
C PHE A 46 -14.08 -0.76 0.70
N ASN A 47 -13.44 -0.98 -0.44
CA ASN A 47 -12.83 -2.26 -0.79
C ASN A 47 -11.31 -2.30 -0.58
N GLN A 48 -10.74 -1.24 0.00
CA GLN A 48 -9.32 -1.13 0.32
C GLN A 48 -9.12 -1.18 1.83
N ALA A 49 -8.22 -2.05 2.28
CA ALA A 49 -7.88 -2.12 3.70
C ALA A 49 -7.11 -0.88 4.14
N ASN A 50 -7.47 -0.37 5.31
CA ASN A 50 -6.80 0.76 5.96
C ASN A 50 -5.98 0.33 7.18
N GLN A 51 -6.08 -0.94 7.59
CA GLN A 51 -5.21 -1.57 8.57
C GLN A 51 -4.72 -2.92 8.06
N TYR A 52 -3.44 -3.20 8.28
CA TYR A 52 -2.83 -4.49 8.01
C TYR A 52 -2.12 -4.98 9.27
N THR A 53 -2.46 -6.18 9.73
CA THR A 53 -1.84 -6.82 10.88
C THR A 53 -1.03 -8.02 10.40
N PHE A 54 0.20 -8.16 10.87
CA PHE A 54 1.07 -9.28 10.52
C PHE A 54 1.59 -9.93 11.80
N THR A 55 1.43 -11.24 11.88
CA THR A 55 1.93 -12.02 13.02
C THR A 55 2.75 -13.21 12.49
N ASP A 56 3.91 -13.45 13.08
CA ASP A 56 4.70 -14.64 12.77
C ASP A 56 4.04 -15.91 13.35
N PRO A 57 4.28 -17.10 12.79
CA PRO A 57 3.64 -18.34 13.24
C PRO A 57 3.85 -18.65 14.74
N ILE A 58 4.99 -18.25 15.30
CA ILE A 58 5.34 -18.47 16.72
C ILE A 58 4.95 -17.29 17.63
N ARG A 59 4.30 -16.25 17.09
CA ARG A 59 3.75 -15.08 17.82
C ARG A 59 4.79 -14.30 18.63
N THR A 60 6.03 -14.26 18.15
CA THR A 60 7.10 -13.44 18.75
C THR A 60 7.20 -12.06 18.14
N THR A 61 6.65 -11.86 16.93
CA THR A 61 6.71 -10.60 16.21
C THR A 61 5.33 -10.22 15.70
N GLN A 62 4.88 -9.02 16.04
CA GLN A 62 3.67 -8.40 15.51
C GLN A 62 3.99 -7.08 14.83
N ILE A 63 3.39 -6.85 13.67
CA ILE A 63 3.48 -5.59 12.93
C ILE A 63 2.07 -5.11 12.63
N VAL A 64 1.78 -3.83 12.90
CA VAL A 64 0.53 -3.20 12.45
C VAL A 64 0.87 -2.02 11.56
N PHE A 65 0.36 -2.04 10.34
CA PHE A 65 0.59 -1.02 9.34
C PHE A 65 -0.71 -0.32 8.96
N PHE A 66 -0.68 1.01 9.00
CA PHE A 66 -1.73 1.88 8.49
C PHE A 66 -1.16 2.66 7.30
N PRO A 67 -1.69 2.45 6.07
CA PRO A 67 -1.28 3.24 4.91
C PRO A 67 -1.47 4.75 5.14
N GLN A 68 -2.48 5.11 5.92
CA GLN A 68 -2.73 6.46 6.43
C GLN A 68 -2.80 6.40 7.96
N ALA A 69 -1.95 7.16 8.63
CA ALA A 69 -1.81 7.16 10.07
C ALA A 69 -3.13 7.58 10.76
N PRO A 70 -3.55 6.86 11.81
CA PRO A 70 -4.74 7.22 12.58
C PRO A 70 -4.47 8.42 13.51
N GLY A 71 -5.56 9.09 13.90
CA GLY A 71 -5.57 10.24 14.80
C GLY A 71 -5.18 11.57 14.15
N PRO A 72 -4.88 12.61 14.96
CA PRO A 72 -4.68 13.95 14.44
C PRO A 72 -3.46 14.02 13.54
N VAL A 73 -3.60 14.77 12.45
CA VAL A 73 -2.50 15.08 11.52
C VAL A 73 -1.44 15.89 12.29
N ARG A 74 -0.20 15.42 12.28
CA ARG A 74 0.93 16.16 12.87
C ARG A 74 1.45 17.17 11.86
N VAL A 75 1.91 18.32 12.34
CA VAL A 75 2.42 19.41 11.49
C VAL A 75 3.61 18.96 10.61
N ASP A 76 4.43 18.05 11.13
CA ASP A 76 5.60 17.52 10.42
C ASP A 76 5.28 16.28 9.57
N ASP A 77 4.08 15.72 9.69
CA ASP A 77 3.68 14.55 8.92
C ASP A 77 3.39 14.98 7.46
N PRO A 78 3.97 14.29 6.45
CA PRO A 78 3.56 14.52 5.08
C PRO A 78 2.07 14.20 4.91
N PRO A 79 1.36 14.83 3.95
CA PRO A 79 -0.02 14.47 3.64
C PRO A 79 -0.17 12.96 3.38
N GLY A 80 -1.07 12.29 4.10
CA GLY A 80 -1.24 10.85 4.02
C GLY A 80 -0.07 10.05 4.59
N ALA A 81 0.63 10.59 5.61
CA ALA A 81 1.68 9.88 6.34
C ALA A 81 1.18 8.51 6.80
N SER A 82 1.99 7.48 6.59
CA SER A 82 1.70 6.13 7.08
C SER A 82 2.16 5.97 8.53
N GLN A 83 1.63 4.97 9.23
CA GLN A 83 2.12 4.53 10.53
C GLN A 83 2.43 3.04 10.50
N LEU A 84 3.51 2.64 11.15
CA LEU A 84 3.84 1.23 11.37
C LEU A 84 4.22 1.05 12.85
N THR A 85 3.58 0.12 13.53
CA THR A 85 4.03 -0.36 14.85
C THR A 85 4.69 -1.72 14.68
N TYR A 86 5.77 -1.92 15.41
CA TYR A 86 6.53 -3.15 15.46
C TYR A 86 6.67 -3.58 16.92
N GLN A 87 6.41 -4.85 17.19
CA GLN A 87 6.74 -5.50 18.45
C GLN A 87 7.48 -6.79 18.13
N GLY A 88 8.66 -6.99 18.72
CA GLY A 88 9.39 -8.24 18.54
C GLY A 88 10.69 -8.29 19.35
N PRO A 89 11.58 -9.26 19.07
CA PRO A 89 12.80 -9.48 19.84
C PRO A 89 13.76 -8.28 19.89
N GLU A 90 13.69 -7.40 18.90
CA GLU A 90 14.47 -6.16 18.84
C GLU A 90 13.94 -5.04 19.73
N GLY A 91 12.71 -5.17 20.24
CA GLY A 91 12.00 -4.16 21.02
C GLY A 91 10.68 -3.74 20.40
N GLU A 92 10.11 -2.66 20.92
CA GLU A 92 8.88 -2.06 20.43
C GLU A 92 9.19 -0.71 19.77
N PHE A 93 8.66 -0.51 18.55
CA PHE A 93 8.91 0.70 17.77
C PHE A 93 7.63 1.19 17.11
N THR A 94 7.48 2.51 17.01
CA THR A 94 6.44 3.15 16.20
C THR A 94 7.10 4.08 15.20
N PHE A 95 6.89 3.81 13.92
CA PHE A 95 7.38 4.59 12.80
C PHE A 95 6.25 5.40 12.17
N ARG A 96 6.57 6.60 11.67
CA ARG A 96 5.63 7.43 10.91
C ARG A 96 6.32 8.14 9.75
N GLY A 97 5.52 8.48 8.74
CA GLY A 97 5.92 9.36 7.64
C GLY A 97 7.22 8.91 6.98
N LYS A 98 8.23 9.77 6.99
CA LYS A 98 9.54 9.54 6.32
C LYS A 98 10.37 8.41 6.93
N ALA A 99 10.06 7.97 8.15
CA ALA A 99 10.71 6.81 8.76
C ALA A 99 10.28 5.47 8.12
N ILE A 100 9.22 5.48 7.32
CA ILE A 100 8.69 4.32 6.59
C ILE A 100 8.98 4.49 5.12
N ARG A 101 9.90 3.67 4.58
CA ARG A 101 10.17 3.64 3.14
C ARG A 101 9.18 2.69 2.47
N LYS A 102 8.57 3.15 1.38
CA LYS A 102 7.59 2.42 0.59
C LYS A 102 8.08 2.31 -0.85
N GLN A 103 8.15 1.09 -1.38
CA GLN A 103 8.62 0.84 -2.74
C GLN A 103 7.74 -0.20 -3.44
N ASN A 104 7.22 0.15 -4.62
CA ASN A 104 6.47 -0.80 -5.44
C ASN A 104 7.41 -1.86 -6.02
N SER A 105 6.95 -3.10 -6.08
CA SER A 105 7.65 -4.23 -6.67
C SER A 105 6.65 -5.20 -7.33
N PRO A 106 7.13 -6.16 -8.15
CA PRO A 106 6.28 -7.23 -8.67
C PRO A 106 5.64 -8.11 -7.59
N LEU A 107 6.19 -8.13 -6.36
CA LEU A 107 5.66 -8.88 -5.22
C LEU A 107 4.59 -8.08 -4.44
N GLY A 108 4.33 -6.84 -4.83
CA GLY A 108 3.50 -5.88 -4.10
C GLY A 108 4.32 -4.74 -3.51
N LEU A 109 3.80 -4.10 -2.46
CA LEU A 109 4.43 -2.97 -1.80
C LEU A 109 5.47 -3.47 -0.79
N LEU A 110 6.72 -3.05 -0.94
CA LEU A 110 7.76 -3.25 0.06
C LEU A 110 7.73 -2.10 1.06
N ILE A 111 7.60 -2.44 2.34
CA ILE A 111 7.54 -1.50 3.46
C ILE A 111 8.79 -1.72 4.32
N THR A 112 9.70 -0.76 4.32
CA THR A 112 10.98 -0.87 5.02
C THR A 112 11.06 0.13 6.18
N VAL A 113 11.48 -0.35 7.34
CA VAL A 113 11.80 0.45 8.54
C VAL A 113 13.15 0.05 9.11
N THR A 114 13.79 0.96 9.84
CA THR A 114 15.09 0.71 10.48
C THR A 114 14.86 0.38 11.95
N LEU A 115 15.10 -0.87 12.36
CA LEU A 115 14.94 -1.31 13.75
C LEU A 115 16.13 -0.91 14.62
N LYS A 116 17.35 -0.88 14.04
CA LYS A 116 18.56 -0.43 14.73
C LYS A 116 19.40 0.43 13.79
N PRO A 117 19.40 1.76 13.97
CA PRO A 117 20.25 2.66 13.20
C PRO A 117 21.66 2.64 13.81
N ASN A 118 22.56 1.83 13.28
CA ASN A 118 23.98 1.90 13.66
C ASN A 118 24.88 1.45 12.51
N ALA A 119 25.52 2.41 11.83
CA ALA A 119 26.41 2.14 10.71
C ALA A 119 27.72 1.45 11.15
N ASP A 120 28.18 1.67 12.38
CA ASP A 120 29.45 1.11 12.88
C ASP A 120 29.30 -0.34 13.32
N GLN A 121 28.14 -0.69 13.89
CA GLN A 121 27.83 -2.05 14.39
C GLN A 121 26.98 -2.88 13.43
N GLY A 122 26.58 -2.30 12.30
CA GLY A 122 25.71 -2.92 11.32
C GLY A 122 24.24 -2.59 11.52
N GLU A 123 23.68 -1.89 10.54
CA GLU A 123 22.28 -1.49 10.53
C GLU A 123 21.36 -2.72 10.48
N LEU A 124 20.24 -2.68 11.21
CA LEU A 124 19.18 -3.69 11.10
C LEU A 124 17.92 -3.04 10.52
N GLN A 125 17.57 -3.45 9.31
CA GLN A 125 16.34 -3.06 8.64
C GLN A 125 15.35 -4.22 8.61
N LEU A 126 14.07 -3.90 8.67
CA LEU A 126 12.97 -4.82 8.41
C LEU A 126 12.27 -4.38 7.14
N THR A 127 12.16 -5.26 6.16
CA THR A 127 11.36 -5.05 4.95
C THR A 127 10.22 -6.04 4.90
N LEU A 128 9.00 -5.54 4.98
CA LEU A 128 7.78 -6.33 4.88
C LEU A 128 7.26 -6.31 3.45
N VAL A 129 6.89 -7.47 2.92
CA VAL A 129 6.19 -7.58 1.64
C VAL A 129 4.69 -7.48 1.89
N LEU A 130 4.03 -6.50 1.28
CA LEU A 130 2.59 -6.38 1.29
C LEU A 130 2.04 -6.70 -0.11
N PRO A 131 1.50 -7.91 -0.35
CA PRO A 131 0.87 -8.23 -1.62
C PRO A 131 -0.36 -7.36 -1.86
N THR A 132 -0.84 -7.32 -3.10
CA THR A 132 -2.15 -6.74 -3.40
C THR A 132 -3.24 -7.62 -2.80
N VAL A 133 -3.94 -7.11 -1.79
CA VAL A 133 -5.02 -7.82 -1.12
C VAL A 133 -6.35 -7.21 -1.55
N ASN A 134 -7.22 -8.03 -2.11
CA ASN A 134 -8.59 -7.64 -2.43
C ASN A 134 -9.49 -8.04 -1.26
N LEU A 135 -10.15 -7.06 -0.63
CA LEU A 135 -11.14 -7.38 0.39
C LEU A 135 -12.36 -8.02 -0.28
N GLN A 136 -12.71 -9.23 0.14
CA GLN A 136 -13.99 -9.83 -0.21
C GLN A 136 -15.04 -9.34 0.79
N ASN A 137 -16.13 -8.76 0.29
CA ASN A 137 -17.25 -8.25 1.10
C ASN A 137 -16.86 -7.15 2.13
N GLY A 138 -15.74 -6.45 1.92
CA GLY A 138 -15.38 -5.24 2.65
C GLY A 138 -15.00 -5.40 4.14
N GLN A 139 -14.80 -6.63 4.65
CA GLN A 139 -14.57 -6.84 6.08
C GLN A 139 -13.12 -7.17 6.43
N LYS A 140 -12.65 -8.35 6.02
CA LYS A 140 -11.33 -8.86 6.38
C LYS A 140 -10.85 -9.89 5.37
N GLN A 141 -9.57 -9.84 5.02
CA GLN A 141 -8.94 -10.86 4.18
C GLN A 141 -7.62 -11.29 4.80
N GLU A 142 -7.49 -12.59 5.08
CA GLU A 142 -6.24 -13.21 5.50
C GLU A 142 -5.39 -13.59 4.30
N PHE A 143 -4.07 -13.53 4.46
CA PHE A 143 -3.10 -13.88 3.42
C PHE A 143 -1.76 -14.30 4.04
N ASP A 144 -0.95 -14.99 3.24
CA ASP A 144 0.43 -15.32 3.58
C ASP A 144 1.38 -14.28 3.00
N THR A 145 2.41 -13.93 3.76
CA THR A 145 3.48 -13.06 3.29
C THR A 145 4.79 -13.33 4.02
N VAL A 146 5.82 -12.56 3.68
CA VAL A 146 7.13 -12.62 4.31
C VAL A 146 7.60 -11.22 4.72
N ALA A 147 8.42 -11.18 5.76
CA ALA A 147 9.27 -10.05 6.05
C ALA A 147 10.73 -10.50 6.00
N ILE A 148 11.62 -9.57 5.66
CA ILE A 148 13.05 -9.81 5.52
C ILE A 148 13.76 -8.86 6.48
N LYS A 149 14.46 -9.42 7.47
CA LYS A 149 15.42 -8.67 8.28
C LYS A 149 16.74 -8.63 7.52
N THR A 150 17.19 -7.42 7.18
CA THR A 150 18.47 -7.19 6.52
C THR A 150 19.43 -6.60 7.53
N ARG A 151 20.57 -7.27 7.73
CA ARG A 151 21.65 -6.79 8.57
C ARG A 151 22.81 -6.37 7.68
N GLY A 152 23.14 -5.08 7.74
CA GLY A 152 24.41 -4.59 7.22
C GLY A 152 25.54 -5.04 8.13
N LEU A 153 26.68 -5.37 7.54
CA LEU A 153 27.92 -5.50 8.28
C LEU A 153 28.49 -4.09 8.46
N GLY A 154 28.72 -3.65 9.69
CA GLY A 154 29.28 -2.31 9.95
C GLY A 154 30.68 -2.14 9.39
N PHE A 155 31.38 -1.07 9.77
CA PHE A 155 32.70 -0.78 9.21
C PHE A 155 33.73 -1.88 9.56
N VAL A 156 34.09 -2.71 8.58
CA VAL A 156 35.13 -3.74 8.71
C VAL A 156 36.09 -3.64 7.54
N VAL A 157 37.37 -3.41 7.83
CA VAL A 157 38.44 -3.33 6.82
C VAL A 157 38.79 -4.74 6.32
N ASN A 158 38.93 -4.91 5.00
CA ASN A 158 39.36 -6.15 4.32
C ASN A 158 38.43 -7.37 4.53
N ARG A 159 37.20 -7.31 3.99
CA ARG A 159 36.28 -8.46 4.02
C ARG A 159 36.00 -9.03 2.62
N ALA A 160 36.05 -10.36 2.52
CA ALA A 160 35.55 -11.12 1.39
C ALA A 160 34.15 -11.69 1.73
N GLY A 161 33.24 -11.73 0.74
CA GLY A 161 31.88 -12.27 0.90
C GLY A 161 30.77 -11.23 0.75
N ALA A 162 29.53 -11.60 1.12
CA ALA A 162 28.37 -10.73 1.04
C ALA A 162 28.38 -9.66 2.16
N GLU A 163 28.08 -8.42 1.81
CA GLU A 163 28.01 -7.28 2.75
C GLU A 163 26.72 -7.28 3.59
N LEU A 164 25.67 -7.92 3.07
CA LEU A 164 24.35 -8.00 3.69
C LEU A 164 24.00 -9.43 4.04
N THR A 165 23.45 -9.62 5.24
CA THR A 165 22.86 -10.88 5.67
C THR A 165 21.34 -10.73 5.77
N TYR A 166 20.61 -11.73 5.28
CA TYR A 166 19.15 -11.73 5.25
C TYR A 166 18.59 -12.85 6.13
N LEU A 167 17.57 -12.51 6.92
CA LEU A 167 16.72 -13.47 7.62
C LEU A 167 15.29 -13.29 7.15
N THR A 168 14.74 -14.29 6.48
CA THR A 168 13.35 -14.31 6.02
C THR A 168 12.45 -14.88 7.10
N LEU A 169 11.39 -14.15 7.42
CA LEU A 169 10.40 -14.51 8.42
C LEU A 169 9.05 -14.71 7.72
N PRO A 170 8.42 -15.90 7.84
CA PRO A 170 7.05 -16.08 7.36
C PRO A 170 6.08 -15.32 8.24
N PHE A 171 5.04 -14.74 7.66
CA PHE A 171 4.00 -13.99 8.35
C PHE A 171 2.61 -14.36 7.85
N LYS A 172 1.66 -14.44 8.78
CA LYS A 172 0.23 -14.40 8.49
C LYS A 172 -0.23 -12.95 8.54
N GLY A 173 -0.76 -12.46 7.43
CA GLY A 173 -1.30 -11.13 7.27
C GLY A 173 -2.83 -11.11 7.35
N ALA A 174 -3.38 -10.03 7.88
CA ALA A 174 -4.81 -9.72 7.87
C ALA A 174 -4.99 -8.29 7.39
N ALA A 175 -5.70 -8.11 6.29
CA ALA A 175 -6.10 -6.81 5.74
C ALA A 175 -7.54 -6.52 6.17
N GLU A 176 -7.77 -5.36 6.77
CA GLU A 176 -9.06 -4.99 7.36
C GLU A 176 -9.44 -3.54 7.01
N SER A 177 -10.75 -3.29 6.87
CA SER A 177 -11.31 -1.94 6.78
C SER A 177 -11.93 -1.57 8.12
N VAL A 178 -11.17 -0.90 8.97
CA VAL A 178 -11.59 -0.49 10.33
C VAL A 178 -12.04 0.97 10.35
N ILE A 179 -12.98 1.33 11.21
CA ILE A 179 -13.34 2.74 11.42
C ILE A 179 -12.24 3.38 12.29
N LEU A 180 -11.47 4.30 11.70
CA LEU A 180 -10.42 5.02 12.43
C LEU A 180 -11.02 6.25 13.14
N PRO A 181 -10.70 6.49 14.42
CA PRO A 181 -11.01 7.76 15.06
C PRO A 181 -10.18 8.88 14.41
N LEU A 182 -10.84 9.99 14.10
CA LEU A 182 -10.25 11.22 13.56
C LEU A 182 -9.45 11.97 14.64
#